data_AF-A0A7I4DQA4-F1
#
_entry.id   AF-A0A7I4DQA4-F1
#
_cell.length_a   1.000
_cell.length_b   1.000
_cell.length_c   1.000
_cell.angle_alpha   90.00
_cell.angle_beta   90.00
_cell.angle_gamma   90.00
#
_symmetry.space_group_name_H-M   'P 1'
#
loop_
_entity.id
_entity.type
_entity.pdbx_description
1 polymer ?
#
loop_
_entity_poly.entity_id
_entity_poly.type
_entity_poly.pdbx_seq_one_letter_code
_entity_poly.pdbx_strand_id
1 'polypeptide(L)'
;MAYGVDNSLRIEDFCKNLRVEIISMNEEDIEFDIVGIDAAIANAFRRILIAEVPTMAIEKVYIANNTSVIQDEVLAHRLGLLPIKADPRLFDYKSEEENANEKNTIVFKIDVVCTRKGERVLNSSVTSDQMKWLPEGSEMPFNTMTKFTSFGSSQKNLPGLPAEGISCQYPDIIVAKLRPGQAIELEGHAIKGSGNIHAKWSPVATARYRMLPEVNLMEDIQGKLAEELVQKCPTGVFDIEDVGTDSVNCLLQSRRPLWQDQGTARCVASV
;
A
#
# COMPACT_ATOMS: atom_id res chain seq x y z
N MET A 1 13.85 -5.14 39.80
CA MET A 1 13.83 -6.56 39.41
C MET A 1 13.04 -7.29 40.49
N ALA A 2 11.90 -7.88 40.14
CA ALA A 2 11.20 -8.77 41.06
C ALA A 2 12.09 -10.00 41.29
N TYR A 3 12.38 -10.32 42.55
CA TYR A 3 13.23 -11.46 42.91
C TYR A 3 12.58 -12.77 42.43
N GLY A 4 13.29 -13.56 41.62
CA GLY A 4 12.94 -14.96 41.31
C GLY A 4 12.37 -15.25 39.93
N VAL A 5 12.16 -14.26 39.05
CA VAL A 5 11.76 -14.51 37.65
C VAL A 5 12.96 -14.33 36.73
N ASP A 6 13.37 -15.42 36.08
CA ASP A 6 14.39 -15.39 35.03
C ASP A 6 13.74 -14.92 33.72
N ASN A 7 13.91 -13.63 33.41
CA ASN A 7 13.46 -13.04 32.15
C ASN A 7 14.53 -13.15 31.04
N SER A 8 15.52 -14.04 31.17
CA SER A 8 16.46 -14.29 30.09
C SER A 8 15.73 -14.83 28.86
N LEU A 9 16.07 -14.28 27.70
CA LEU A 9 15.43 -14.66 26.44
C LEU A 9 15.90 -16.05 26.04
N ARG A 10 15.00 -17.03 26.15
CA ARG A 10 15.20 -18.38 25.63
C ARG A 10 14.45 -18.51 24.32
N ILE A 11 15.19 -18.75 23.23
CA ILE A 11 14.64 -18.84 21.87
C ILE A 11 13.58 -19.95 21.77
N GLU A 12 13.79 -21.06 22.49
CA GLU A 12 12.87 -22.19 22.53
C GLU A 12 11.51 -21.82 23.14
N ASP A 13 11.52 -21.01 24.20
CA ASP A 13 10.30 -20.53 24.87
C ASP A 13 9.60 -19.48 24.00
N PHE A 14 10.37 -18.61 23.34
CA PHE A 14 9.83 -17.66 22.35
C PHE A 14 9.11 -18.37 21.20
N CYS A 15 9.73 -19.39 20.59
CA CYS A 15 9.12 -20.14 19.49
C CYS A 15 7.85 -20.90 19.89
N LYS A 16 7.74 -21.35 21.15
CA LYS A 16 6.52 -22.01 21.66
C LYS A 16 5.37 -21.01 21.91
N ASN A 17 5.71 -19.79 22.31
CA ASN A 17 4.74 -18.77 22.69
C ASN A 17 4.28 -17.92 21.49
N LEU A 18 5.11 -17.78 20.44
CA LEU A 18 4.77 -17.02 19.25
C LEU A 18 3.61 -17.69 18.48
N ARG A 19 2.51 -16.96 18.30
CA ARG A 19 1.35 -17.40 17.52
C ARG A 19 0.87 -16.30 16.59
N VAL A 20 0.43 -16.68 15.40
CA VAL A 20 -0.11 -15.76 14.39
C VAL A 20 -1.48 -16.27 13.95
N GLU A 21 -2.51 -15.44 14.07
CA GLU A 21 -3.87 -15.74 13.65
C GLU A 21 -4.32 -14.73 12.58
N ILE A 22 -4.66 -15.22 11.40
CA ILE A 22 -5.18 -14.36 10.31
C ILE A 22 -6.68 -14.19 10.53
N ILE A 23 -7.13 -12.94 10.66
CA ILE A 23 -8.53 -12.59 10.90
C ILE A 23 -9.27 -12.45 9.57
N SER A 24 -8.71 -11.66 8.67
CA SER A 24 -9.26 -11.42 7.34
C SER A 24 -8.15 -11.15 6.35
N MET A 25 -8.30 -11.67 5.13
CA MET A 25 -7.38 -11.44 4.04
C MET A 25 -8.18 -11.17 2.78
N ASN A 26 -8.03 -9.95 2.25
CA ASN A 26 -8.59 -9.48 1.00
C ASN A 26 -7.45 -9.29 -0.02
N GLU A 27 -7.78 -8.86 -1.24
CA GLU A 27 -6.78 -8.56 -2.28
C GLU A 27 -5.91 -7.34 -1.93
N GLU A 28 -6.50 -6.34 -1.25
CA GLU A 28 -5.82 -5.09 -0.88
C GLU A 28 -5.47 -5.03 0.62
N ASP A 29 -6.15 -5.78 1.47
CA ASP A 29 -6.03 -5.64 2.94
C ASP A 29 -5.74 -6.98 3.64
N ILE A 30 -4.92 -6.94 4.69
CA ILE A 30 -4.71 -8.06 5.61
C ILE A 30 -4.81 -7.61 7.07
N GLU A 31 -5.63 -8.32 7.86
CA GLU A 31 -5.75 -8.16 9.32
C GLU A 31 -5.38 -9.47 10.00
N PHE A 32 -4.45 -9.40 10.95
CA PHE A 32 -3.97 -10.56 11.69
C PHE A 32 -3.51 -10.18 13.10
N ASP A 33 -3.62 -11.12 14.03
CA ASP A 33 -3.17 -10.98 15.41
C ASP A 33 -1.83 -11.73 15.58
N ILE A 34 -0.84 -11.07 16.20
CA ILE A 34 0.43 -11.67 16.62
C ILE A 34 0.47 -11.69 18.14
N VAL A 35 0.61 -12.88 18.72
CA VAL A 35 0.69 -13.12 20.17
C VAL A 35 2.11 -13.55 20.53
N GLY A 36 2.63 -13.03 21.66
CA GLY A 36 3.94 -13.43 22.18
C GLY A 36 5.11 -12.68 21.56
N ILE A 37 4.88 -11.50 20.97
CA ILE A 37 5.91 -10.64 20.39
C ILE A 37 6.08 -9.35 21.18
N ASP A 38 7.31 -8.85 21.28
CA ASP A 38 7.58 -7.54 21.86
C ASP A 38 7.15 -6.39 20.93
N ALA A 39 6.71 -5.28 21.52
CA ALA A 39 6.27 -4.09 20.79
C ALA A 39 7.39 -3.50 19.90
N ALA A 40 8.67 -3.65 20.28
CA ALA A 40 9.79 -3.19 19.47
C ALA A 40 9.89 -3.95 18.15
N ILE A 41 9.65 -5.27 18.15
CA ILE A 41 9.71 -6.10 16.94
C ILE A 41 8.47 -5.83 16.07
N ALA A 42 7.27 -5.71 16.67
CA ALA A 42 6.07 -5.32 15.93
C ALA A 42 6.22 -3.94 15.26
N ASN A 43 6.79 -2.97 15.97
CA ASN A 43 7.08 -1.65 15.39
C ASN A 43 8.19 -1.71 14.33
N ALA A 44 9.17 -2.61 14.45
CA ALA A 44 10.17 -2.84 13.41
C ALA A 44 9.50 -3.33 12.12
N PHE A 45 8.63 -4.34 12.18
CA PHE A 45 7.86 -4.79 11.01
C PHE A 45 7.04 -3.67 10.39
N ARG A 46 6.32 -2.89 11.21
CA ARG A 46 5.55 -1.74 10.74
C ARG A 46 6.43 -0.74 9.97
N ARG A 47 7.64 -0.45 10.48
CA ARG A 47 8.59 0.48 9.82
C ARG A 47 9.15 -0.10 8.54
N ILE A 48 9.51 -1.38 8.53
CA ILE A 48 10.04 -2.08 7.35
C ILE A 48 9.00 -2.06 6.23
N LEU A 49 7.74 -2.39 6.54
CA LEU A 49 6.64 -2.38 5.57
C LEU A 49 6.43 -1.01 4.93
N ILE A 50 6.55 0.07 5.70
CA ILE A 50 6.32 1.43 5.20
C ILE A 50 7.52 1.94 4.38
N ALA A 51 8.76 1.66 4.82
CA ALA A 51 9.93 2.38 4.34
C ALA A 51 10.98 1.53 3.60
N GLU A 52 11.13 0.24 3.93
CA GLU A 52 12.26 -0.56 3.44
C GLU A 52 11.87 -1.54 2.33
N VAL A 53 10.59 -1.94 2.26
CA VAL A 53 10.11 -2.80 1.18
C VAL A 53 10.12 -2.02 -0.14
N PRO A 54 10.86 -2.47 -1.17
CA PRO A 54 11.01 -1.75 -2.42
C PRO A 54 9.83 -1.96 -3.36
N THR A 55 9.52 -0.96 -4.17
CA THR A 55 8.47 -0.98 -5.22
C THR A 55 8.94 -0.29 -6.49
N MET A 56 8.15 -0.39 -7.56
CA MET A 56 8.37 0.33 -8.82
C MET A 56 7.51 1.60 -8.86
N ALA A 57 8.13 2.75 -9.08
CA ALA A 57 7.40 4.02 -9.25
C ALA A 57 8.09 4.93 -10.28
N ILE A 58 7.32 5.85 -10.89
CA ILE A 58 7.85 6.81 -11.88
C ILE A 58 8.78 7.81 -11.18
N GLU A 59 9.98 7.99 -11.75
CA GLU A 59 10.95 8.95 -11.24
C GLU A 59 11.29 10.04 -12.24
N LYS A 60 11.59 9.68 -13.49
CA LYS A 60 11.89 10.66 -14.53
C LYS A 60 10.70 10.73 -15.48
N VAL A 61 10.28 11.95 -15.79
CA VAL A 61 9.22 12.22 -16.77
C VAL A 61 9.82 13.12 -17.84
N TYR A 62 9.85 12.62 -19.07
CA TYR A 62 10.29 13.36 -20.25
C TYR A 62 9.05 13.88 -20.96
N ILE A 63 8.89 15.20 -21.00
CA ILE A 63 7.73 15.84 -21.63
C ILE A 63 8.15 16.31 -23.02
N ALA A 64 7.49 15.80 -24.06
CA ALA A 64 7.69 16.25 -25.43
C ALA A 64 6.90 17.54 -25.68
N ASN A 65 5.64 17.52 -25.26
CA ASN A 65 4.71 18.62 -25.46
C ASN A 65 3.63 18.59 -24.38
N ASN A 66 3.51 19.67 -23.62
CA ASN A 66 2.40 19.88 -22.69
C ASN A 66 1.75 21.24 -22.99
N THR A 67 0.53 21.19 -23.53
CA THR A 67 -0.31 22.39 -23.76
C THR A 67 -1.49 22.45 -22.80
N SER A 68 -1.48 21.60 -21.76
CA SER A 68 -2.51 21.59 -20.73
C SER A 68 -2.39 22.78 -19.78
N VAL A 69 -3.38 22.95 -18.90
CA VAL A 69 -3.35 24.00 -17.86
C VAL A 69 -2.45 23.59 -16.68
N ILE A 70 -2.14 22.30 -16.54
CA ILE A 70 -1.32 21.78 -15.45
C ILE A 70 0.15 22.00 -15.82
N GLN A 71 0.88 22.61 -14.88
CA GLN A 71 2.33 22.81 -14.99
C GLN A 71 3.07 21.48 -15.06
N ASP A 72 4.19 21.46 -15.77
CA ASP A 72 5.00 20.27 -16.03
C ASP A 72 5.44 19.58 -14.74
N GLU A 73 5.86 20.33 -13.73
CA GLU A 73 6.35 19.82 -12.45
C GLU A 73 5.21 19.17 -11.65
N VAL A 74 4.03 19.79 -11.68
CA VAL A 74 2.83 19.28 -11.01
C VAL A 74 2.34 18.01 -11.70
N LEU A 75 2.37 17.96 -13.03
CA LEU A 75 2.02 16.79 -13.81
C LEU A 75 2.98 15.63 -13.51
N ALA A 76 4.30 15.89 -13.53
CA ALA A 76 5.32 14.91 -13.22
C ALA A 76 5.20 14.37 -11.79
N HIS A 77 4.95 15.23 -10.81
CA HIS A 77 4.72 14.83 -9.42
C HIS A 77 3.52 13.90 -9.27
N ARG A 78 2.41 14.19 -9.97
CA ARG A 78 1.21 13.33 -9.95
C ARG A 78 1.46 11.97 -10.58
N LEU A 79 2.16 11.93 -11.71
CA LEU A 79 2.56 10.68 -12.36
C LEU A 79 3.48 9.85 -11.45
N GLY A 80 4.36 10.49 -10.70
CA GLY A 80 5.23 9.84 -9.72
C GLY A 80 4.48 9.09 -8.61
N LEU A 81 3.25 9.50 -8.29
CA LEU A 81 2.42 8.90 -7.25
C LEU A 81 1.47 7.81 -7.76
N LEU A 82 1.47 7.50 -9.06
CA LEU A 82 0.65 6.42 -9.60
C LEU A 82 1.25 5.05 -9.21
N PRO A 83 0.48 4.16 -8.56
CA PRO A 83 0.95 2.82 -8.23
C PRO A 83 1.03 1.98 -9.51
N ILE A 84 2.20 1.40 -9.77
CA ILE A 84 2.46 0.53 -10.92
C ILE A 84 2.36 -0.93 -10.49
N LYS A 85 1.61 -1.72 -11.25
CA LYS A 85 1.49 -3.17 -11.06
C LYS A 85 2.69 -3.88 -11.71
N ALA A 86 3.84 -3.83 -11.06
CA ALA A 86 5.06 -4.52 -11.49
C ALA A 86 5.72 -5.19 -10.28
N ASP A 87 6.18 -6.45 -10.42
CA ASP A 87 6.92 -7.12 -9.36
C ASP A 87 8.34 -6.51 -9.25
N PRO A 88 8.68 -5.81 -8.15
CA PRO A 88 9.97 -5.17 -7.98
C PRO A 88 11.13 -6.18 -7.86
N ARG A 89 10.86 -7.48 -7.63
CA ARG A 89 11.90 -8.52 -7.53
C ARG A 89 12.54 -8.85 -8.88
N LEU A 90 11.82 -8.59 -9.98
CA LEU A 90 12.29 -8.85 -11.34
C LEU A 90 13.25 -7.77 -11.87
N PHE A 91 13.33 -6.63 -11.17
CA PHE A 91 14.11 -5.46 -11.58
C PHE A 91 15.27 -5.19 -10.63
N ASP A 92 16.38 -4.73 -11.20
CA ASP A 92 17.57 -4.33 -10.47
C ASP A 92 17.52 -2.83 -10.10
N TYR A 93 18.29 -2.43 -9.08
CA TYR A 93 18.42 -1.03 -8.71
C TYR A 93 19.24 -0.29 -9.76
N LYS A 94 18.75 0.89 -10.18
CA LYS A 94 19.45 1.75 -11.12
C LYS A 94 20.42 2.66 -10.37
N SER A 95 21.68 2.68 -10.79
CA SER A 95 22.65 3.69 -10.34
C SER A 95 22.50 5.00 -11.12
N GLU A 96 22.92 6.15 -10.57
CA GLU A 96 22.77 7.45 -11.23
C GLU A 96 23.54 7.53 -12.57
N GLU A 97 24.71 6.90 -12.63
CA GLU A 97 25.62 6.88 -13.78
C GLU A 97 25.23 5.86 -14.85
N GLU A 98 24.35 4.90 -14.51
CA GLU A 98 23.94 3.84 -15.43
C GLU A 98 22.81 4.32 -16.35
N ASN A 99 22.90 3.95 -17.63
CA ASN A 99 21.81 4.16 -18.58
C ASN A 99 20.60 3.28 -18.22
N ALA A 100 19.41 3.72 -18.61
CA ALA A 100 18.21 2.92 -18.42
C ALA A 100 18.24 1.67 -19.32
N ASN A 101 18.24 0.50 -18.69
CA ASN A 101 18.30 -0.81 -19.32
C ASN A 101 16.98 -1.56 -19.10
N GLU A 102 16.77 -2.63 -19.87
CA GLU A 102 15.57 -3.49 -19.79
C GLU A 102 15.31 -4.08 -18.40
N LYS A 103 16.35 -4.28 -17.58
CA LYS A 103 16.23 -4.84 -16.22
C LYS A 103 16.05 -3.79 -15.13
N ASN A 104 16.32 -2.52 -15.41
CA ASN A 104 16.42 -1.49 -14.37
C ASN A 104 15.28 -0.47 -14.48
N THR A 105 14.64 -0.35 -15.64
CA THR A 105 13.68 0.73 -15.91
C THR A 105 12.50 0.23 -16.71
N ILE A 106 11.29 0.65 -16.33
CA ILE A 106 10.07 0.44 -17.11
C ILE A 106 9.69 1.77 -17.75
N VAL A 107 9.40 1.77 -19.05
CA VAL A 107 9.01 2.98 -19.78
C VAL A 107 7.53 2.96 -20.05
N PHE A 108 6.88 4.09 -19.79
CA PHE A 108 5.48 4.34 -20.10
C PHE A 108 5.35 5.56 -20.99
N LYS A 109 4.37 5.56 -21.89
CA LYS A 109 4.06 6.69 -22.77
C LYS A 109 2.61 7.12 -22.62
N ILE A 110 2.40 8.43 -22.55
CA ILE A 110 1.09 9.06 -22.62
C ILE A 110 1.13 10.01 -23.81
N ASP A 111 0.26 9.74 -24.78
CA ASP A 111 0.03 10.59 -25.96
C ASP A 111 -1.47 10.78 -26.13
N VAL A 112 -1.96 11.94 -25.69
CA VAL A 112 -3.39 12.25 -25.64
C VAL A 112 -3.65 13.64 -26.19
N VAL A 113 -4.46 13.70 -27.25
CA VAL A 113 -4.98 14.93 -27.82
C VAL A 113 -6.48 15.03 -27.54
N CYS A 114 -6.89 16.15 -26.95
CA CYS A 114 -8.30 16.45 -26.74
C CYS A 114 -8.90 17.10 -28.00
N THR A 115 -9.87 16.42 -28.61
CA THR A 115 -10.55 16.89 -29.82
C THR A 115 -12.04 17.05 -29.57
N ARG A 116 -12.65 18.04 -30.24
CA ARG A 116 -14.10 18.24 -30.23
C ARG A 116 -14.69 17.67 -31.50
N LYS A 117 -15.56 16.67 -31.38
CA LYS A 117 -16.31 16.09 -32.50
C LYS A 117 -17.80 16.44 -32.34
N GLY A 118 -18.21 17.55 -32.94
CA GLY A 118 -19.55 18.10 -32.80
C GLY A 118 -19.80 18.66 -31.39
N GLU A 119 -20.85 18.17 -30.72
CA GLU A 119 -21.16 18.52 -29.32
C GLU A 119 -20.33 17.73 -28.29
N ARG A 120 -19.78 16.57 -28.67
CA ARG A 120 -19.01 15.71 -27.76
C ARG A 120 -17.54 16.09 -27.74
N VAL A 121 -16.97 16.17 -26.54
CA VAL A 121 -15.53 16.35 -26.33
C VAL A 121 -14.91 14.99 -26.02
N LEU A 122 -13.94 14.58 -26.84
CA LEU A 122 -13.19 13.34 -26.65
C LEU A 122 -11.94 13.63 -25.81
N ASN A 123 -11.56 12.68 -24.96
CA ASN A 123 -10.35 12.75 -24.12
C ASN A 123 -10.26 14.01 -23.24
N SER A 124 -11.40 14.43 -22.67
CA SER A 124 -11.42 15.59 -21.76
C SER A 124 -10.75 15.32 -20.42
N SER A 125 -10.74 14.07 -19.97
CA SER A 125 -10.02 13.61 -18.78
C SER A 125 -8.97 12.59 -19.20
N VAL A 126 -7.72 12.87 -18.84
CA VAL A 126 -6.61 11.95 -18.98
C VAL A 126 -6.57 11.08 -17.73
N THR A 127 -6.74 9.77 -17.89
CA THR A 127 -6.71 8.78 -16.81
C THR A 127 -5.45 7.92 -16.88
N SER A 128 -5.13 7.21 -15.79
CA SER A 128 -3.99 6.29 -15.69
C SER A 128 -4.06 5.12 -16.68
N ASP A 129 -5.24 4.72 -17.14
CA ASP A 129 -5.43 3.73 -18.22
C ASP A 129 -4.79 4.15 -19.56
N GLN A 130 -4.67 5.45 -19.80
CA GLN A 130 -4.07 5.96 -21.05
C GLN A 130 -2.54 5.83 -21.07
N MET A 131 -1.95 5.36 -19.96
CA MET A 131 -0.52 5.10 -19.83
C MET A 131 -0.17 3.76 -20.47
N LYS A 132 0.50 3.80 -21.63
CA LYS A 132 0.89 2.60 -22.37
C LYS A 132 2.31 2.19 -22.01
N TRP A 133 2.49 0.93 -21.63
CA TRP A 133 3.82 0.37 -21.41
C TRP A 133 4.54 0.15 -22.75
N LEU A 134 5.80 0.59 -22.80
CA LEU A 134 6.70 0.41 -23.95
C LEU A 134 7.77 -0.64 -23.62
N PRO A 135 7.62 -1.89 -24.09
CA PRO A 135 8.53 -2.99 -23.75
C PRO A 135 9.88 -2.93 -24.48
N GLU A 136 9.98 -2.14 -25.54
CA GLU A 136 11.19 -1.97 -26.38
C GLU A 136 12.01 -0.74 -25.98
N GLY A 137 11.53 0.05 -25.01
CA GLY A 137 12.19 1.26 -24.53
C GLY A 137 11.51 2.53 -25.01
N SER A 138 12.24 3.65 -24.90
CA SER A 138 11.77 4.99 -25.27
C SER A 138 11.56 5.13 -26.79
N GLU A 139 10.42 5.69 -27.19
CA GLU A 139 10.06 5.98 -28.59
C GLU A 139 10.30 7.45 -28.97
N MET A 140 10.77 8.28 -28.03
CA MET A 140 10.96 9.71 -28.22
C MET A 140 12.01 10.02 -29.30
N PRO A 141 11.80 11.08 -30.12
CA PRO A 141 12.62 11.34 -31.29
C PRO A 141 14.08 11.66 -30.93
N PHE A 142 14.96 11.07 -31.71
CA PHE A 142 16.42 10.94 -31.55
C PHE A 142 17.23 12.25 -31.71
N ASN A 143 16.62 13.43 -31.62
CA ASN A 143 17.28 14.67 -32.08
C ASN A 143 18.35 15.21 -31.11
N THR A 144 18.59 14.51 -29.99
CA THR A 144 19.71 14.75 -29.09
C THR A 144 20.44 13.41 -28.93
N MET A 145 21.78 13.41 -28.91
CA MET A 145 22.67 12.23 -28.92
C MET A 145 22.56 11.31 -27.68
N THR A 146 21.37 11.07 -27.15
CA THR A 146 21.11 10.24 -25.97
C THR A 146 19.93 9.34 -26.30
N LYS A 147 20.19 8.06 -26.54
CA LYS A 147 19.16 7.06 -26.30
C LYS A 147 18.82 7.16 -24.81
N PHE A 148 17.61 7.62 -24.46
CA PHE A 148 17.17 7.67 -23.06
C PHE A 148 17.13 6.26 -22.43
N THR A 149 17.06 5.22 -23.28
CA THR A 149 17.14 3.81 -22.90
C THR A 149 18.01 3.01 -23.86
N SER A 150 18.86 2.15 -23.33
CA SER A 150 19.67 1.20 -24.10
C SER A 150 19.12 -0.22 -23.96
N PHE A 151 17.93 -0.47 -24.51
CA PHE A 151 17.32 -1.80 -24.44
C PHE A 151 17.94 -2.69 -25.51
N GLY A 152 18.55 -3.79 -25.08
CA GLY A 152 19.11 -4.84 -25.94
C GLY A 152 18.08 -5.94 -26.25
N SER A 153 17.07 -6.11 -25.39
CA SER A 153 15.98 -7.06 -25.58
C SER A 153 14.63 -6.52 -25.10
N SER A 154 13.54 -7.06 -25.66
CA SER A 154 12.17 -6.69 -25.23
C SER A 154 11.88 -7.23 -23.83
N GLN A 155 11.33 -6.38 -22.96
CA GLN A 155 10.92 -6.75 -21.60
C GLN A 155 9.82 -7.84 -21.57
N LYS A 156 9.11 -8.06 -22.68
CA LYS A 156 8.13 -9.15 -22.81
C LYS A 156 8.76 -10.54 -22.68
N ASN A 157 10.06 -10.66 -22.95
CA ASN A 157 10.78 -11.92 -22.86
C ASN A 157 11.31 -12.20 -21.44
N LEU A 158 11.08 -11.29 -20.49
CA LEU A 158 11.55 -11.44 -19.12
C LEU A 158 10.69 -12.49 -18.38
N PRO A 159 11.29 -13.54 -17.83
CA PRO A 159 10.53 -14.61 -17.19
C PRO A 159 9.82 -14.08 -15.94
N GLY A 160 8.51 -14.37 -15.82
CA GLY A 160 7.69 -13.98 -14.66
C GLY A 160 6.83 -12.73 -14.86
N LEU A 161 6.92 -12.03 -15.99
CA LEU A 161 5.98 -10.96 -16.31
C LEU A 161 4.59 -11.53 -16.70
N PRO A 162 3.48 -10.90 -16.27
CA PRO A 162 2.15 -11.30 -16.72
C PRO A 162 1.97 -11.07 -18.22
N ALA A 163 1.22 -11.94 -18.89
CA ALA A 163 0.96 -11.86 -20.33
C ALA A 163 0.20 -10.58 -20.74
N GLU A 164 -0.55 -9.98 -19.80
CA GLU A 164 -1.27 -8.71 -19.97
C GLU A 164 -0.33 -7.49 -19.95
N GLY A 165 0.95 -7.66 -19.61
CA GLY A 165 1.95 -6.60 -19.54
C GLY A 165 1.92 -5.81 -18.24
N ILE A 166 2.67 -4.72 -18.20
CA ILE A 166 2.76 -3.83 -17.04
C ILE A 166 1.77 -2.66 -17.22
N SER A 167 0.96 -2.39 -16.20
CA SER A 167 0.00 -1.29 -16.19
C SER A 167 -0.05 -0.59 -14.82
N CYS A 168 -0.81 0.50 -14.74
CA CYS A 168 -1.19 1.08 -13.46
C CYS A 168 -2.11 0.13 -12.69
N GLN A 169 -1.97 0.07 -11.37
CA GLN A 169 -2.85 -0.76 -10.52
C GLN A 169 -4.32 -0.33 -10.63
N TYR A 170 -4.56 0.99 -10.62
CA TYR A 170 -5.89 1.58 -10.76
C TYR A 170 -6.00 2.35 -12.08
N PRO A 171 -6.89 1.96 -13.02
CA PRO A 171 -6.99 2.57 -14.36
C PRO A 171 -7.80 3.88 -14.41
N ASP A 172 -8.55 4.19 -13.36
CA ASP A 172 -9.50 5.29 -13.27
C ASP A 172 -8.94 6.56 -12.59
N ILE A 173 -7.65 6.57 -12.22
CA ILE A 173 -7.01 7.73 -11.60
C ILE A 173 -6.88 8.84 -12.65
N ILE A 174 -7.56 9.97 -12.42
CA ILE A 174 -7.44 11.15 -13.27
C ILE A 174 -6.08 11.79 -13.04
N VAL A 175 -5.31 11.97 -14.11
CA VAL A 175 -4.00 12.65 -14.12
C VAL A 175 -4.17 14.12 -14.48
N ALA A 176 -4.89 14.41 -15.57
CA ALA A 176 -5.10 15.77 -16.06
C ALA A 176 -6.50 15.94 -16.67
N LYS A 177 -6.98 17.19 -16.70
CA LYS A 177 -8.19 17.55 -17.45
C LYS A 177 -7.80 18.50 -18.57
N LEU A 178 -8.23 18.17 -19.78
CA LEU A 178 -7.93 18.90 -21.00
C LEU A 178 -9.17 19.63 -21.52
N ARG A 179 -8.91 20.59 -22.41
CA ARG A 179 -9.90 21.24 -23.27
C ARG A 179 -9.57 20.98 -24.74
N PRO A 180 -10.55 21.07 -25.65
CA PRO A 180 -10.33 20.84 -27.07
C PRO A 180 -9.18 21.69 -27.61
N GLY A 181 -8.24 21.06 -28.30
CA GLY A 181 -7.02 21.70 -28.82
C GLY A 181 -5.80 21.54 -27.93
N GLN A 182 -5.96 21.08 -26.68
CA GLN A 182 -4.83 20.73 -25.82
C GLN A 182 -4.40 19.28 -26.04
N ALA A 183 -3.10 19.06 -25.89
CA ALA A 183 -2.41 17.80 -26.01
C ALA A 183 -1.37 17.63 -24.90
N ILE A 184 -1.16 16.39 -24.47
CA ILE A 184 -0.08 15.95 -23.59
C ILE A 184 0.63 14.79 -24.27
N GLU A 185 1.94 14.95 -24.49
CA GLU A 185 2.85 13.92 -24.97
C GLU A 185 4.05 13.84 -24.02
N LEU A 186 4.19 12.70 -23.34
CA LEU A 186 5.27 12.45 -22.39
C LEU A 186 5.61 10.97 -22.26
N GLU A 187 6.82 10.71 -21.73
CA GLU A 187 7.28 9.40 -21.32
C GLU A 187 7.68 9.39 -19.84
N GLY A 188 7.18 8.42 -19.08
CA GLY A 188 7.51 8.18 -17.69
C GLY A 188 8.45 6.98 -17.54
N HIS A 189 9.58 7.18 -16.89
CA HIS A 189 10.54 6.13 -16.56
C HIS A 189 10.38 5.74 -15.09
N ALA A 190 9.93 4.51 -14.87
CA ALA A 190 9.78 3.93 -13.55
C ALA A 190 11.00 3.10 -13.15
N ILE A 191 11.45 3.31 -11.92
CA ILE A 191 12.60 2.61 -11.35
C ILE A 191 12.21 1.97 -10.01
N LYS A 192 13.03 1.02 -9.60
CA LYS A 192 12.95 0.40 -8.29
C LYS A 192 13.49 1.34 -7.23
N GLY A 193 12.70 1.57 -6.18
CA GLY A 193 13.10 2.40 -5.04
C GLY A 193 12.41 1.93 -3.75
N SER A 194 12.76 2.56 -2.63
CA SER A 194 12.20 2.26 -1.30
C SER A 194 11.50 3.46 -0.70
N GLY A 195 10.50 3.20 0.15
CA GLY A 195 9.71 4.24 0.82
C GLY A 195 10.53 5.19 1.70
N ASN A 196 11.73 4.78 2.13
CA ASN A 196 12.67 5.60 2.88
C ASN A 196 13.22 6.78 2.05
N ILE A 197 13.34 6.60 0.73
CA ILE A 197 13.80 7.67 -0.18
C ILE A 197 12.66 8.65 -0.46
N HIS A 198 11.48 8.13 -0.80
CA HIS A 198 10.29 8.93 -1.07
C HIS A 198 9.02 8.09 -0.84
N ALA A 199 7.96 8.72 -0.31
CA ALA A 199 6.69 8.05 0.01
C ALA A 199 6.00 7.38 -1.19
N LYS A 200 6.35 7.78 -2.43
CA LYS A 200 5.82 7.18 -3.67
C LYS A 200 6.20 5.70 -3.86
N TRP A 201 7.28 5.28 -3.19
CA TRP A 201 7.73 3.89 -3.20
C TRP A 201 7.22 3.10 -1.98
N SER A 202 6.35 3.69 -1.15
CA SER A 202 5.75 2.94 -0.06
C SER A 202 4.74 1.95 -0.64
N PRO A 203 4.87 0.63 -0.38
CA PRO A 203 3.98 -0.40 -0.91
C PRO A 203 2.64 -0.50 -0.19
N VAL A 204 2.49 0.20 0.94
CA VAL A 204 1.31 0.12 1.80
C VAL A 204 0.66 1.49 1.89
N ALA A 205 -0.65 1.55 1.68
CA ALA A 205 -1.43 2.74 2.01
C ALA A 205 -1.30 3.09 3.50
N THR A 206 -1.52 2.11 4.38
CA THR A 206 -1.22 2.26 5.80
C THR A 206 -0.93 0.91 6.46
N ALA A 207 0.15 0.86 7.24
CA ALA A 207 0.45 -0.27 8.11
C ALA A 207 0.42 0.22 9.57
N ARG A 208 -0.48 -0.36 10.37
CA ARG A 208 -0.64 -0.03 11.79
C ARG A 208 -0.83 -1.28 12.62
N TYR A 209 -0.52 -1.16 13.90
CA TYR A 209 -0.91 -2.16 14.87
C TYR A 209 -1.57 -1.49 16.07
N ARG A 210 -2.42 -2.24 16.76
CA ARG A 210 -3.01 -1.86 18.05
C ARG A 210 -2.80 -3.02 19.02
N MET A 211 -2.52 -2.70 20.29
CA MET A 211 -2.56 -3.72 21.32
C MET A 211 -4.00 -4.18 21.54
N LEU A 212 -4.18 -5.46 21.84
CA LEU A 212 -5.49 -5.98 22.23
C LEU A 212 -5.89 -5.34 23.58
N PRO A 213 -7.00 -4.61 23.66
CA PRO A 213 -7.46 -4.06 24.93
C PRO A 213 -7.96 -5.19 25.83
N GLU A 214 -7.46 -5.25 27.06
CA GLU A 214 -7.98 -6.11 28.10
C GLU A 214 -8.87 -5.28 29.03
N VAL A 215 -10.13 -5.69 29.20
CA VAL A 215 -11.10 -5.01 30.05
C VAL A 215 -11.59 -6.02 31.07
N ASN A 216 -11.16 -5.82 32.33
CA ASN A 216 -11.55 -6.66 33.46
C ASN A 216 -12.56 -5.91 34.32
N LEU A 217 -13.76 -6.46 34.48
CA LEU A 217 -14.74 -5.96 35.43
C LEU A 217 -14.35 -6.45 36.82
N MET A 218 -14.05 -5.52 37.73
CA MET A 218 -13.63 -5.84 39.10
C MET A 218 -14.81 -6.29 39.97
N GLU A 219 -16.00 -5.81 39.64
CA GLU A 219 -17.26 -6.07 40.35
C GLU A 219 -18.37 -6.36 39.33
N ASP A 220 -19.37 -7.14 39.74
CA ASP A 220 -20.51 -7.46 38.91
C ASP A 220 -21.43 -6.22 38.76
N ILE A 221 -21.61 -5.76 37.53
CA ILE A 221 -22.46 -4.61 37.22
C ILE A 221 -23.85 -5.11 36.83
N GLN A 222 -24.87 -4.68 37.58
CA GLN A 222 -26.25 -5.15 37.43
C GLN A 222 -27.24 -4.04 37.10
N GLY A 223 -28.35 -4.42 36.45
CA GLY A 223 -29.51 -3.56 36.23
C GLY A 223 -29.22 -2.35 35.35
N LYS A 224 -29.71 -1.15 35.74
CA LYS A 224 -29.61 0.08 34.94
C LYS A 224 -28.18 0.50 34.61
N LEU A 225 -27.22 0.20 35.50
CA LEU A 225 -25.81 0.51 35.27
C LEU A 225 -25.21 -0.33 34.14
N ALA A 226 -25.67 -1.57 33.96
CA ALA A 226 -25.26 -2.43 32.86
C ALA A 226 -25.77 -1.89 31.52
N GLU A 227 -27.04 -1.47 31.46
CA GLU A 227 -27.65 -0.86 30.27
C GLU A 227 -26.93 0.44 29.87
N GLU A 228 -26.63 1.32 30.84
CA GLU A 228 -25.86 2.54 30.59
C GLU A 228 -24.45 2.26 30.07
N LEU A 229 -23.80 1.21 30.58
CA LEU A 229 -22.44 0.83 30.19
C LEU A 229 -22.40 0.30 28.76
N VAL A 230 -23.36 -0.55 28.37
CA VAL A 230 -23.52 -1.02 26.99
C VAL A 230 -23.84 0.16 26.06
N GLN A 231 -24.73 1.08 26.47
CA GLN A 231 -25.08 2.25 25.67
C GLN A 231 -23.89 3.20 25.44
N LYS A 232 -23.01 3.37 26.42
CA LYS A 232 -21.80 4.20 26.31
C LYS A 232 -20.74 3.62 25.39
N CYS A 233 -20.80 2.32 25.09
CA CYS A 233 -19.80 1.63 24.27
C CYS A 233 -20.34 1.33 22.86
N PRO A 234 -20.13 2.23 21.88
CA PRO A 234 -20.66 2.07 20.52
C PRO A 234 -20.05 0.89 19.74
N THR A 235 -18.95 0.32 20.24
CA THR A 235 -18.23 -0.81 19.64
C THR A 235 -18.83 -2.18 19.98
N GLY A 236 -19.91 -2.25 20.76
CA GLY A 236 -20.60 -3.51 21.08
C GLY A 236 -19.70 -4.52 21.81
N VAL A 237 -18.84 -4.01 22.71
CA VAL A 237 -17.87 -4.81 23.48
C VAL A 237 -18.55 -5.51 24.67
N PHE A 238 -19.61 -4.92 25.19
CA PHE A 238 -20.39 -5.43 26.32
C PHE A 238 -21.70 -6.02 25.83
N ASP A 239 -22.09 -7.13 26.42
CA ASP A 239 -23.36 -7.79 26.18
C ASP A 239 -24.08 -8.01 27.52
N ILE A 240 -25.40 -8.17 27.46
CA ILE A 240 -26.25 -8.34 28.62
C ILE A 240 -26.72 -9.80 28.65
N GLU A 241 -26.43 -10.53 29.73
CA GLU A 241 -26.98 -11.86 29.97
C GLU A 241 -28.04 -11.83 31.08
N ASP A 242 -29.19 -12.43 30.79
CA ASP A 242 -30.28 -12.61 31.75
C ASP A 242 -30.04 -13.86 32.61
N VAL A 243 -29.54 -13.67 33.83
CA VAL A 243 -29.33 -14.75 34.79
C VAL A 243 -30.56 -14.84 35.72
N GLY A 244 -31.69 -15.25 35.16
CA GLY A 244 -32.93 -15.52 35.92
C GLY A 244 -33.77 -14.29 36.30
N THR A 245 -34.97 -14.56 36.84
CA THR A 245 -36.20 -13.74 36.79
C THR A 245 -36.14 -12.27 37.24
N ASP A 246 -35.07 -11.78 37.88
CA ASP A 246 -34.95 -10.39 38.33
C ASP A 246 -33.51 -9.82 38.30
N SER A 247 -32.52 -10.53 37.74
CA SER A 247 -31.12 -10.07 37.72
C SER A 247 -30.50 -10.11 36.32
N VAL A 248 -30.21 -8.91 35.81
CA VAL A 248 -29.54 -8.65 34.54
C VAL A 248 -28.06 -8.41 34.82
N ASN A 249 -27.17 -9.26 34.30
CA ASN A 249 -25.72 -9.14 34.47
C ASN A 249 -25.06 -8.64 33.18
N CYS A 250 -24.14 -7.68 33.30
CA CYS A 250 -23.29 -7.28 32.19
C CYS A 250 -22.13 -8.25 32.04
N LEU A 251 -21.93 -8.83 30.86
CA LEU A 251 -20.72 -9.57 30.52
C LEU A 251 -19.94 -8.84 29.44
N LEU A 252 -18.62 -9.07 29.45
CA LEU A 252 -17.78 -8.72 28.32
C LEU A 252 -18.09 -9.72 27.19
N GLN A 253 -18.51 -9.25 26.03
CA GLN A 253 -18.69 -10.12 24.87
C GLN A 253 -17.29 -10.56 24.40
N SER A 254 -16.78 -11.68 24.91
CA SER A 254 -15.59 -12.30 24.34
C SER A 254 -16.00 -12.88 22.98
N ARG A 255 -15.96 -12.07 21.92
CA ARG A 255 -16.24 -12.58 20.55
C ARG A 255 -15.24 -13.65 20.10
N ARG A 256 -14.23 -14.00 20.91
CA ARG A 256 -13.21 -15.01 20.67
C ARG A 256 -12.72 -15.62 21.99
N PRO A 257 -12.21 -16.87 21.97
CA PRO A 257 -11.80 -17.54 23.20
C PRO A 257 -10.80 -16.69 23.98
N LEU A 258 -11.06 -16.56 25.29
CA LEU A 258 -10.19 -15.91 26.26
C LEU A 258 -8.83 -16.63 26.30
N TRP A 259 -7.89 -16.14 25.52
CA TRP A 259 -6.47 -16.38 25.78
C TRP A 259 -5.98 -15.18 26.57
N GLN A 260 -6.01 -15.31 27.89
CA GLN A 260 -5.34 -14.41 28.82
C GLN A 260 -3.83 -14.61 28.66
N ASP A 261 -3.22 -13.94 27.68
CA ASP A 261 -1.78 -13.78 27.63
C ASP A 261 -1.43 -12.34 27.23
N GLN A 262 -0.57 -11.73 28.05
CA GLN A 262 -0.05 -10.39 27.87
C GLN A 262 0.73 -10.31 26.55
N GLY A 263 0.40 -9.33 25.70
CA GLY A 263 1.20 -9.02 24.49
C GLY A 263 0.60 -9.50 23.17
N THR A 264 -0.72 -9.44 23.02
CA THR A 264 -1.36 -9.60 21.70
C THR A 264 -1.40 -8.25 20.98
N ALA A 265 -0.77 -8.17 19.80
CA ALA A 265 -0.83 -7.02 18.92
C ALA A 265 -1.63 -7.39 17.66
N ARG A 266 -2.65 -6.61 17.37
CA ARG A 266 -3.41 -6.69 16.12
C ARG A 266 -2.77 -5.82 15.07
N CYS A 267 -2.33 -6.43 13.99
CA CYS A 267 -1.72 -5.78 12.84
C CYS A 267 -2.75 -5.68 11.71
N VAL A 268 -2.81 -4.50 11.11
CA VAL A 268 -3.56 -4.25 9.86
C VAL A 268 -2.59 -3.63 8.88
N ALA A 269 -2.48 -4.24 7.71
CA ALA A 269 -1.75 -3.69 6.58
C ALA A 269 -2.69 -3.62 5.38
N SER A 270 -2.79 -2.42 4.82
CA SER A 270 -3.49 -2.13 3.57
C SER A 270 -2.45 -1.82 2.51
N VAL A 271 -2.52 -2.50 1.38
CA VAL A 271 -1.70 -2.32 0.17
C VAL A 271 -2.24 -1.13 -0.59
#